data_AF-A0A5N9AFH2-F1
#
_entry.id   AF-A0A5N9AFH2-F1
#
_cell.length_a   1.000
_cell.length_b   1.000
_cell.length_c   1.000
_cell.angle_alpha   90.00
_cell.angle_beta   90.00
_cell.angle_gamma   90.00
#
_symmetry.space_group_name_H-M   'P 1'
#
loop_
_entity.id
_entity.type
_entity.pdbx_description
1 polymer ?
#
loop_
_entity_poly.entity_id
_entity_poly.type
_entity_poly.pdbx_seq_one_letter_code
_entity_poly.pdbx_strand_id
1 'polypeptide(L)'
;MTKKGPLGTAEKYYVKGHYKTTSIEDIAKALDRPLVTVKNLVSKLDKEDPVSSTITAGSQMARREGIVLMTENASSMADDKKTAKKKSSKRDCVTRIKK
;
A
#
# COMPACT_ATOMS: atom_id res chain seq x y z
N MET A 1 -10.13 -13.82 -30.75
CA MET A 1 -11.13 -14.40 -29.83
C MET A 1 -10.49 -14.53 -28.46
N THR A 2 -11.02 -13.86 -27.43
CA THR A 2 -10.46 -13.94 -26.08
C THR A 2 -10.89 -15.24 -25.39
N LYS A 3 -9.99 -15.87 -24.64
CA LYS A 3 -10.33 -17.06 -23.85
C LYS A 3 -11.43 -16.71 -22.86
N LYS A 4 -12.59 -17.36 -22.98
CA LYS A 4 -13.73 -17.18 -22.08
C LYS A 4 -13.63 -18.17 -20.92
N GLY A 5 -13.95 -17.73 -19.71
CA GLY A 5 -13.92 -18.55 -18.50
C GLY A 5 -13.00 -17.99 -17.42
N PRO A 6 -13.04 -18.56 -16.21
CA PRO A 6 -12.20 -18.13 -15.09
C PRO A 6 -10.71 -18.29 -15.41
N LEU A 7 -9.85 -17.49 -14.75
CA LEU A 7 -8.42 -17.63 -14.91
C LEU A 7 -7.94 -19.00 -14.38
N GLY A 8 -7.16 -19.70 -15.19
CA GLY A 8 -6.48 -20.92 -14.80
C GLY A 8 -5.39 -20.66 -13.75
N THR A 9 -4.86 -21.72 -13.15
CA THR A 9 -3.75 -21.62 -12.18
C THR A 9 -2.53 -20.91 -12.76
N ALA A 10 -2.11 -21.30 -13.97
CA ALA A 10 -0.96 -20.69 -14.66
C ALA A 10 -1.15 -19.18 -14.90
N GLU A 11 -2.34 -18.77 -15.32
CA GLU A 11 -2.64 -17.36 -15.60
C GLU A 11 -2.65 -16.52 -14.30
N LYS A 12 -3.18 -17.09 -13.21
CA LYS A 12 -3.15 -16.43 -11.88
C LYS A 12 -1.72 -16.22 -11.37
N TYR A 13 -0.84 -17.22 -11.55
CA TYR A 13 0.57 -17.12 -11.18
C TYR A 13 1.29 -16.02 -11.98
N TYR A 14 1.02 -15.94 -13.29
CA TYR A 14 1.59 -14.90 -14.14
C TYR A 14 1.19 -13.50 -13.67
N VAL A 15 -0.10 -13.26 -13.43
CA VAL A 15 -0.56 -11.95 -12.93
C VAL A 15 0.07 -11.63 -11.56
N LYS A 16 0.18 -12.61 -10.65
CA LYS A 16 0.81 -12.40 -9.33
C LYS A 16 2.30 -12.02 -9.42
N GLY A 17 3.04 -12.52 -10.41
CA GLY A 17 4.45 -12.16 -10.62
C GLY A 17 4.64 -10.80 -11.29
N HIS A 18 3.69 -10.38 -12.14
CA HIS A 18 3.89 -9.28 -13.08
C HIS A 18 3.03 -8.03 -12.82
N TYR A 19 2.05 -8.08 -11.91
CA TYR A 19 1.14 -6.96 -11.65
C TYR A 19 1.82 -5.69 -11.14
N LYS A 20 3.02 -5.80 -10.55
CA LYS A 20 3.80 -4.65 -10.04
C LYS A 20 4.71 -4.00 -11.08
N THR A 21 5.13 -4.76 -12.10
CA THR A 21 6.18 -4.36 -13.04
C THR A 21 5.64 -4.00 -14.42
N THR A 22 4.48 -4.54 -14.80
CA THR A 22 3.89 -4.35 -16.13
C THR A 22 2.49 -3.77 -16.05
N SER A 23 2.10 -3.04 -17.11
CA SER A 23 0.78 -2.44 -17.19
C SER A 23 -0.30 -3.52 -17.32
N ILE A 24 -1.49 -3.24 -16.78
CA ILE A 24 -2.63 -4.18 -16.81
C ILE A 24 -3.03 -4.51 -18.26
N GLU A 25 -2.82 -3.57 -19.19
CA GLU A 25 -3.13 -3.76 -20.61
C GLU A 25 -2.17 -4.74 -21.28
N ASP A 26 -0.88 -4.68 -20.94
CA ASP A 26 0.13 -5.60 -21.49
C ASP A 26 -0.06 -7.02 -20.93
N ILE A 27 -0.43 -7.13 -19.66
CA ILE A 27 -0.77 -8.42 -19.03
C ILE A 27 -2.01 -9.03 -19.70
N ALA A 28 -3.03 -8.22 -19.98
CA ALA A 28 -4.24 -8.68 -20.65
C ALA A 28 -3.98 -9.13 -22.10
N LYS A 29 -3.12 -8.41 -22.83
CA LYS A 29 -2.67 -8.79 -24.18
C LYS A 29 -1.87 -10.09 -24.15
N ALA A 30 -0.92 -10.25 -23.23
CA ALA A 30 -0.09 -11.45 -23.13
C ALA A 30 -0.90 -12.73 -22.79
N LEU A 31 -2.00 -12.57 -22.02
CA LEU A 31 -2.86 -13.68 -21.61
C LEU A 31 -4.05 -13.92 -22.55
N ASP A 32 -4.29 -13.08 -23.56
CA ASP A 32 -5.50 -13.06 -24.40
C ASP A 32 -6.81 -13.03 -23.57
N ARG A 33 -6.80 -12.26 -22.48
CA ARG A 33 -7.92 -12.15 -21.53
C ARG A 33 -8.53 -10.75 -21.54
N PRO A 34 -9.84 -10.62 -21.25
CA PRO A 34 -10.49 -9.31 -21.17
C PRO A 34 -9.95 -8.51 -19.97
N LEU A 35 -9.69 -7.22 -20.19
CA LEU A 35 -9.14 -6.28 -19.21
C LEU A 35 -9.85 -6.32 -17.85
N VAL A 36 -11.18 -6.46 -17.86
CA VAL A 36 -12.01 -6.50 -16.65
C VAL A 36 -11.62 -7.66 -15.73
N THR A 37 -11.33 -8.83 -16.30
CA THR A 37 -10.95 -10.02 -15.52
C THR A 37 -9.58 -9.87 -14.86
N VAL A 38 -8.62 -9.29 -15.58
CA VAL A 38 -7.28 -9.02 -15.06
C VAL A 38 -7.35 -7.93 -13.98
N LYS A 39 -8.07 -6.83 -14.21
CA LYS A 39 -8.31 -5.78 -13.20
C LYS A 39 -8.90 -6.35 -11.91
N ASN A 40 -9.94 -7.18 -12.02
CA ASN A 40 -10.56 -7.81 -10.85
C ASN A 40 -9.60 -8.71 -10.06
N LEU A 41 -8.67 -9.39 -10.73
CA LEU A 41 -7.66 -10.21 -10.07
C LEU A 41 -6.59 -9.34 -9.40
N VAL A 42 -6.09 -8.32 -10.08
CA VAL A 42 -5.11 -7.36 -9.52
C VAL A 42 -5.69 -6.67 -8.29
N SER A 43 -6.93 -6.16 -8.35
CA SER A 43 -7.58 -5.55 -7.19
C SER A 43 -7.79 -6.49 -6.00
N LYS A 44 -7.83 -7.82 -6.23
CA LYS A 44 -7.84 -8.81 -5.14
C LYS A 44 -6.44 -9.05 -4.60
N LEU A 45 -5.45 -9.14 -5.48
CA LEU A 45 -4.05 -9.27 -5.09
C LEU A 45 -3.56 -8.04 -4.32
N ASP A 46 -3.93 -6.81 -4.71
CA ASP A 46 -3.57 -5.60 -3.96
C ASP A 46 -4.18 -5.53 -2.55
N LYS A 47 -5.30 -6.24 -2.31
CA LYS A 47 -5.92 -6.35 -0.99
C LYS A 47 -5.26 -7.42 -0.12
N GLU A 48 -4.87 -8.54 -0.74
CA GLU A 48 -4.25 -9.71 -0.09
C GLU A 48 -2.74 -9.51 0.14
N ASP A 49 -2.07 -8.83 -0.77
CA ASP A 49 -0.69 -8.41 -0.71
C ASP A 49 -0.65 -6.91 -0.34
N PRO A 50 -0.79 -6.53 0.94
CA PRO A 50 -0.42 -5.19 1.40
C PRO A 50 1.09 -5.08 1.35
N VAL A 51 1.64 -5.06 0.13
CA VAL A 51 3.05 -4.74 -0.18
C VAL A 51 3.37 -3.29 0.21
N SER A 52 2.35 -2.54 0.61
CA SER A 52 2.44 -1.30 1.34
C SER A 52 1.58 -1.34 2.63
N SER A 53 1.64 -2.41 3.42
CA SER A 53 1.63 -2.16 4.86
C SER A 53 2.97 -1.49 5.14
N THR A 54 3.03 -0.18 4.84
CA THR A 54 4.15 0.67 5.23
C THR A 54 4.51 0.27 6.64
N ILE A 55 5.72 -0.25 6.84
CA ILE A 55 6.19 -0.61 8.16
C ILE A 55 6.07 0.68 8.96
N THR A 56 5.09 0.72 9.84
CA THR A 56 4.79 1.87 10.67
C THR A 56 5.23 1.51 12.07
N ALA A 57 5.59 2.53 12.86
CA ALA A 57 5.84 2.32 14.28
C ALA A 57 4.66 1.56 14.92
N GLY A 58 3.42 1.84 14.49
CA GLY A 58 2.22 1.15 14.97
C GLY A 58 2.10 -0.33 14.58
N SER A 59 2.63 -0.75 13.44
CA SER A 59 2.65 -2.18 13.06
C SER A 59 3.76 -2.96 13.77
N GLN A 60 4.77 -2.27 14.29
CA GLN A 60 5.87 -2.86 15.06
C GLN A 60 5.58 -2.96 16.56
N MET A 61 4.47 -2.38 17.04
CA MET A 61 4.06 -2.53 18.45
C MET A 61 3.59 -3.96 18.75
N ALA A 62 3.96 -4.47 19.92
CA ALA A 62 3.50 -5.76 20.40
C ALA A 62 2.06 -5.64 20.92
N ARG A 63 1.19 -6.59 20.58
CA ARG A 63 -0.20 -6.63 21.06
C ARG A 63 -0.50 -7.98 21.70
N ARG A 64 -1.06 -7.96 22.92
CA ARG A 64 -1.57 -9.14 23.62
C ARG A 64 -2.78 -8.74 24.43
N GLU A 65 -3.91 -9.44 24.27
CA GLU A 65 -5.08 -9.36 25.15
C GLU A 65 -5.48 -7.92 25.53
N GLY A 66 -5.67 -7.05 24.53
CA GLY A 66 -6.07 -5.64 24.74
C GLY A 66 -4.94 -4.70 25.18
N ILE A 67 -3.76 -5.23 25.50
CA ILE A 67 -2.56 -4.46 25.85
C ILE A 67 -1.72 -4.22 24.59
N VAL A 68 -1.31 -2.97 24.40
CA VAL A 68 -0.39 -2.55 23.34
C VAL A 68 0.91 -2.08 23.98
N LEU A 69 2.01 -2.77 23.69
CA LEU A 69 3.34 -2.47 24.20
C LEU A 69 4.22 -1.90 23.08
N MET A 70 4.87 -0.79 23.38
CA MET A 70 5.86 -0.19 22.48
C MET A 70 7.11 -1.06 22.47
N THR A 71 7.53 -1.47 21.27
CA THR A 71 8.76 -2.23 21.07
C THR A 71 9.91 -1.29 20.76
N GLU A 72 11.14 -1.77 20.96
CA GLU A 72 12.36 -1.02 20.61
C GLU A 72 12.35 -0.58 19.14
N ASN A 73 11.98 -1.49 18.23
CA ASN A 73 11.88 -1.18 16.80
C ASN A 73 10.83 -0.09 16.51
N ALA A 74 9.65 -0.18 17.15
CA ALA A 74 8.63 0.86 17.02
C ALA A 74 9.11 2.22 17.56
N SER A 75 9.93 2.22 18.63
CA SER A 75 10.50 3.44 19.21
C SER A 75 11.50 4.09 18.29
N SER A 76 12.49 3.35 17.79
CA SER A 76 13.49 3.87 16.86
C SER A 76 12.84 4.49 15.62
N MET A 77 11.85 3.79 15.03
CA MET A 77 11.10 4.31 13.88
C MET A 77 10.27 5.57 14.19
N ALA A 78 9.79 5.72 15.43
CA ALA A 78 9.04 6.90 15.85
C ALA A 78 9.96 8.11 16.01
N ASP A 79 11.16 7.91 16.55
CA ASP A 79 12.15 8.97 16.75
C ASP A 79 12.73 9.45 15.41
N ASP A 80 12.99 8.55 14.46
CA ASP A 80 13.39 8.90 13.09
C ASP A 80 12.37 9.81 12.38
N LYS A 81 11.06 9.62 12.66
CA LYS A 81 10.00 10.46 12.09
C LYS A 81 9.92 11.84 12.73
N LYS A 82 10.35 12.00 13.99
CA LYS A 82 10.35 13.30 14.67
C LYS A 82 11.41 14.22 14.09
N THR A 83 12.59 13.69 13.79
CA THR A 83 13.70 14.47 13.21
C THR A 83 13.39 14.96 11.79
N ALA A 84 12.57 14.22 11.03
CA ALA A 84 12.15 14.57 9.67
C ALA A 84 11.12 15.72 9.61
N LYS A 85 10.33 15.97 10.66
CA LYS A 85 9.40 17.11 10.71
C LYS A 85 10.15 18.41 10.99
N LYS A 86 10.76 19.00 9.96
CA LYS A 86 11.23 20.39 10.03
C LYS A 86 10.07 21.29 10.47
N LYS A 87 10.32 22.06 11.55
CA LYS A 87 9.49 23.08 12.19
C LYS A 87 8.34 23.54 11.29
N SER A 88 7.14 22.99 11.49
CA SER A 88 5.93 23.62 10.99
C SER A 88 5.96 25.05 11.53
N SER A 89 6.02 26.07 10.66
CA SER A 89 6.01 27.46 11.09
C SER A 89 4.80 27.63 11.99
N LYS A 90 5.02 28.08 13.24
CA LYS A 90 3.91 28.47 14.12
C LYS A 90 3.02 29.40 13.30
N ARG A 91 1.73 29.09 13.19
CA ARG A 91 0.78 30.02 12.58
C ARG A 91 0.78 31.25 13.48
N ASP A 92 1.14 32.41 12.93
CA ASP A 92 1.07 33.66 13.67
C ASP A 92 -0.40 33.97 13.94
N CYS A 93 -0.86 33.71 15.15
CA CYS A 93 -2.22 33.98 15.63
C CYS A 93 -2.41 35.47 15.96
N VAL A 94 -1.83 36.37 15.16
CA VAL A 94 -1.87 37.81 15.41
C VAL A 94 -2.55 38.50 14.23
N THR A 95 -3.70 39.13 14.48
CA THR A 95 -4.39 39.95 13.50
C THR A 95 -3.93 41.40 13.65
N ARG A 96 -3.54 42.05 12.54
CA ARG A 96 -3.17 43.47 12.54
C ARG A 96 -4.44 44.32 12.48
N ILE A 97 -4.61 45.22 13.45
CA ILE A 97 -5.68 46.22 13.44
C ILE A 97 -5.29 47.32 12.44
N LYS A 98 -6.15 47.59 11.46
CA LYS A 98 -5.96 48.69 10.49
C LYS A 98 -6.26 50.03 11.16
N LYS A 99 -5.42 51.03 10.87
CA LYS A 99 -5.58 52.42 11.29
C LYS A 99 -6.47 53.18 10.31
#